data_AF-A0A3A4PPR0-F1
#
_entry.id   AF-A0A3A4PPR0-F1
#
_cell.length_a   1.000
_cell.length_b   1.000
_cell.length_c   1.000
_cell.angle_alpha   90.00
_cell.angle_beta   90.00
_cell.angle_gamma   90.00
#
_symmetry.space_group_name_H-M   'P 1'
#
loop_
_entity.id
_entity.type
_entity.pdbx_description
1 polymer ?
#
loop_
_entity_poly.entity_id
_entity_poly.type
_entity_poly.pdbx_seq_one_letter_code
_entity_poly.pdbx_strand_id
1 'polypeptide(L)'
;MNVMKYKGYSAWLEYDADARLFHGRVLTTRDMIAFEGQSVDELEEMFHSALEDYFDLCKEEGKIPAEPIMGEFSPKITPEQLAEEILKNRDAITVNEVQELLQVCDYDPGEDGSEWKFWTQWHTLKKGKEMLSKQASSF
;
A
#
# COMPACT_ATOMS: atom_id res chain seq x y z
N MET A 1 12.30 -10.80 -7.05
CA MET A 1 12.28 -10.87 -5.57
C MET A 1 11.31 -11.96 -5.14
N ASN A 2 11.58 -12.71 -4.07
CA ASN A 2 10.58 -13.61 -3.49
C ASN A 2 9.83 -12.86 -2.39
N VAL A 3 8.50 -12.92 -2.41
CA VAL A 3 7.61 -12.18 -1.53
C VAL A 3 6.71 -13.18 -0.80
N MET A 4 6.48 -12.98 0.50
CA MET A 4 5.52 -13.78 1.26
C MET A 4 4.12 -13.49 0.77
N LYS A 5 3.36 -14.55 0.42
CA LYS A 5 2.03 -14.43 -0.15
C LYS A 5 1.04 -15.30 0.58
N TYR A 6 -0.12 -14.74 0.91
CA TYR A 6 -1.20 -15.48 1.55
C TYR A 6 -2.56 -14.95 1.08
N LYS A 7 -3.44 -15.85 0.60
CA LYS A 7 -4.79 -15.51 0.10
C LYS A 7 -4.84 -14.34 -0.90
N GLY A 8 -3.79 -14.17 -1.72
CA GLY A 8 -3.68 -13.09 -2.71
C GLY A 8 -3.08 -11.78 -2.17
N TYR A 9 -2.81 -11.69 -0.87
CA TYR A 9 -2.10 -10.59 -0.22
C TYR A 9 -0.60 -10.87 -0.23
N SER A 10 0.20 -9.81 -0.29
CA SER A 10 1.65 -9.88 -0.26
C SER A 10 2.18 -9.02 0.88
N ALA A 11 3.17 -9.53 1.62
CA ALA A 11 3.80 -8.80 2.70
C ALA A 11 5.15 -8.22 2.31
N TRP A 12 5.44 -7.03 2.84
CA TRP A 12 6.74 -6.40 2.81
C TRP A 12 7.37 -6.51 4.20
N LEU A 13 8.64 -6.94 4.25
CA LEU A 13 9.44 -7.06 5.46
C LEU A 13 10.56 -6.01 5.49
N GLU A 14 10.78 -5.39 6.64
CA GLU A 14 11.92 -4.53 6.95
C GLU A 14 12.60 -4.99 8.24
N TYR A 15 13.93 -4.99 8.30
CA TYR A 15 14.66 -5.34 9.51
C TYR A 15 14.94 -4.07 10.34
N ASP A 16 14.45 -4.06 11.58
CA ASP A 16 14.80 -3.07 12.59
C ASP A 16 16.02 -3.56 13.36
N ALA A 17 17.15 -2.88 13.15
CA ALA A 17 18.41 -3.24 13.79
C ALA A 17 18.44 -2.94 15.29
N ASP A 18 17.70 -1.94 15.75
CA ASP A 18 17.68 -1.51 17.15
C ASP A 18 16.80 -2.46 17.97
N ALA A 19 15.63 -2.82 17.44
CA ALA A 19 14.71 -3.77 18.05
C ALA A 19 15.09 -5.24 17.77
N ARG A 20 15.99 -5.48 16.81
CA ARG A 20 16.43 -6.81 16.34
C ARG A 20 15.29 -7.71 15.87
N LEU A 21 14.30 -7.14 15.19
CA LEU A 21 13.14 -7.85 14.68
C LEU A 21 12.81 -7.39 13.26
N PHE A 22 12.03 -8.19 12.55
CA PHE A 22 11.48 -7.83 11.26
C PHE A 22 10.07 -7.28 11.44
N HIS A 23 9.81 -6.11 10.84
CA HIS A 23 8.50 -5.51 10.69
C HIS A 23 7.91 -5.95 9.36
N GLY A 24 6.73 -6.54 9.42
CA GLY A 24 5.94 -6.96 8.27
C GLY A 24 4.74 -6.05 8.05
N ARG A 25 4.48 -5.68 6.79
CA ARG A 25 3.34 -4.85 6.39
C ARG A 25 2.64 -5.41 5.17
N VAL A 26 1.32 -5.35 5.18
CA VAL A 26 0.44 -5.66 4.04
C VAL A 26 -0.29 -4.39 3.66
N LEU A 27 -0.14 -3.97 2.41
CA LEU A 27 -0.84 -2.81 1.88
C LEU A 27 -2.09 -3.26 1.11
N THR A 28 -3.20 -2.63 1.45
CA THR A 28 -4.47 -2.81 0.75
C THR A 28 -4.98 -1.45 0.27
N THR A 29 -6.04 -1.45 -0.52
CA THR A 29 -6.67 -0.22 -1.06
C THR A 29 -7.26 0.71 0.01
N ARG A 30 -7.36 0.28 1.28
CA ARG A 30 -7.96 1.07 2.37
C ARG A 30 -7.27 0.92 3.73
N ASP A 31 -6.63 -0.22 3.97
CA ASP A 31 -6.06 -0.59 5.26
C ASP A 31 -4.57 -0.96 5.13
N MET A 32 -3.83 -0.79 6.21
CA MET A 32 -2.51 -1.40 6.41
C MET A 32 -2.62 -2.44 7.52
N ILE A 33 -2.10 -3.64 7.26
CA ILE A 33 -2.00 -4.70 8.26
C ILE A 33 -0.53 -4.85 8.63
N ALA A 34 -0.19 -4.70 9.90
CA ALA A 34 1.17 -4.83 10.40
C ALA A 34 1.34 -6.11 11.23
N PHE A 35 2.53 -6.69 11.19
CA PHE A 35 2.92 -7.86 11.97
C PHE A 35 4.43 -7.81 12.22
N GLU A 36 4.95 -8.60 13.16
CA GLU A 36 6.37 -8.60 13.50
C GLU A 36 6.86 -10.03 13.70
N GLY A 37 8.17 -10.27 13.58
CA GLY A 37 8.76 -11.56 13.89
C GLY A 37 10.29 -11.53 13.90
N GLN A 38 10.93 -12.45 14.61
CA GLN A 38 12.39 -12.55 14.73
C GLN A 38 12.99 -13.65 13.85
N SER A 39 12.15 -14.52 13.27
CA SER A 39 12.55 -15.59 12.37
C SER A 39 11.61 -15.68 11.17
N VAL A 40 12.04 -16.39 10.12
CA VAL A 40 11.20 -16.60 8.94
C VAL A 40 9.91 -17.35 9.31
N ASP A 41 10.01 -18.37 10.17
CA ASP A 41 8.86 -19.16 10.61
C ASP A 41 7.85 -18.29 11.37
N GLU A 42 8.33 -17.46 12.30
CA GLU A 42 7.50 -16.52 13.06
C GLU A 42 6.85 -15.47 12.16
N LEU A 43 7.57 -14.98 11.14
CA LEU A 43 7.00 -14.05 10.17
C LEU A 43 5.89 -14.68 9.34
N GLU A 44 6.02 -15.93 8.91
CA GLU A 44 4.95 -16.62 8.18
C GLU A 44 3.71 -16.81 9.05
N GLU A 45 3.89 -17.24 10.29
CA GLU A 45 2.81 -17.41 11.25
C GLU A 45 2.10 -16.08 11.54
N MET A 46 2.87 -15.04 11.87
CA MET A 46 2.33 -13.73 12.21
C MET A 46 1.68 -13.03 11.01
N PHE A 47 2.22 -13.22 9.80
CA PHE A 47 1.61 -12.73 8.57
C PHE A 47 0.23 -13.36 8.33
N HIS A 48 0.13 -14.68 8.46
CA HIS A 48 -1.14 -15.38 8.27
C HIS A 48 -2.15 -14.99 9.35
N SER A 49 -1.73 -14.96 10.62
CA SER A 49 -2.59 -14.57 11.74
C SER A 49 -3.14 -13.16 11.55
N ALA A 50 -2.29 -12.19 11.21
CA ALA A 50 -2.71 -10.81 11.03
C ALA A 50 -3.74 -10.65 9.88
N LEU A 51 -3.62 -11.46 8.82
CA LEU A 51 -4.61 -11.48 7.74
C LEU A 51 -5.92 -12.16 8.12
N GLU A 52 -5.89 -13.27 8.87
CA GLU A 52 -7.12 -13.88 9.39
C GLU A 52 -7.86 -12.93 10.32
N ASP A 53 -7.14 -12.29 11.26
CA ASP A 53 -7.71 -11.30 12.18
C ASP A 53 -8.35 -10.13 11.41
N TYR A 54 -7.70 -9.66 10.34
CA TYR A 54 -8.26 -8.64 9.46
C TYR A 54 -9.55 -9.10 8.75
N PHE A 55 -9.60 -10.33 8.25
CA PHE A 55 -10.80 -10.87 7.59
C PHE A 55 -11.94 -11.08 8.57
N ASP A 56 -11.64 -11.54 9.77
CA ASP A 56 -12.63 -11.71 10.82
C ASP A 56 -13.19 -10.36 11.27
N LEU A 57 -12.34 -9.33 11.45
CA LEU A 57 -12.79 -7.97 11.72
C LEU A 57 -13.70 -7.43 10.60
N CYS A 58 -13.30 -7.59 9.33
CA CYS A 58 -14.15 -7.18 8.20
C CYS A 58 -15.52 -7.86 8.25
N LYS A 59 -15.54 -9.16 8.56
CA LYS A 59 -16.77 -9.94 8.65
C LYS A 59 -17.66 -9.49 9.81
N GLU A 60 -17.08 -9.23 10.98
CA GLU A 60 -17.80 -8.73 12.16
C GLU A 60 -18.43 -7.35 11.91
N GLU A 61 -17.74 -6.49 11.18
CA GLU A 61 -18.23 -5.16 10.81
C GLU A 61 -19.15 -5.16 9.57
N GLY A 62 -19.37 -6.31 8.94
CA GLY A 62 -20.15 -6.42 7.69
C GLY A 62 -19.49 -5.70 6.49
N LYS A 63 -18.17 -5.53 6.52
CA LYS A 63 -17.37 -4.92 5.46
C LYS A 63 -16.78 -6.00 4.55
N ILE A 64 -16.62 -5.65 3.28
CA ILE A 64 -15.82 -6.45 2.34
C ILE A 64 -14.35 -6.12 2.61
N PRO A 65 -13.44 -7.11 2.75
CA PRO A 65 -12.00 -6.87 2.86
C PRO A 65 -11.48 -6.00 1.71
N ALA A 66 -10.57 -5.09 2.01
CA ALA A 66 -9.97 -4.21 1.03
C ALA A 66 -9.08 -4.99 0.06
N GLU A 67 -9.14 -4.64 -1.22
CA GLU A 67 -8.36 -5.34 -2.22
C GLU A 67 -6.85 -5.17 -1.95
N PRO A 68 -6.05 -6.24 -2.07
CA PRO A 68 -4.61 -6.16 -1.90
C PRO A 68 -3.99 -5.31 -3.02
N ILE A 69 -3.03 -4.47 -2.69
CA ILE A 69 -2.24 -3.77 -3.70
C ILE A 69 -1.23 -4.78 -4.27
N MET A 70 -1.38 -5.15 -5.54
CA MET A 70 -0.52 -6.11 -6.22
C MET A 70 0.64 -5.38 -6.93
N GLY A 71 1.88 -5.63 -6.51
CA GLY A 71 3.06 -5.08 -7.17
C GLY A 71 4.38 -5.51 -6.53
N GLU A 72 5.48 -5.38 -7.29
CA GLU A 72 6.84 -5.49 -6.74
C GLU A 72 7.18 -4.17 -6.04
N PHE A 73 6.73 -4.01 -4.80
CA PHE A 73 7.07 -2.82 -4.00
C PHE A 73 8.43 -3.03 -3.35
N SER A 74 9.38 -2.17 -3.75
CA SER A 74 10.64 -2.00 -3.03
C SER A 74 10.35 -1.47 -1.62
N PRO A 75 11.23 -1.71 -0.62
CA PRO A 75 11.00 -1.38 0.79
C PRO A 75 10.94 0.11 1.14
N LYS A 76 10.55 0.97 0.20
CA LYS A 76 10.01 2.32 0.40
C LYS A 76 9.18 2.61 -0.85
N ILE A 77 7.88 2.28 -0.83
CA ILE A 77 7.00 2.74 -1.90
C ILE A 77 7.08 4.27 -1.90
N THR A 78 7.64 4.86 -2.95
CA THR A 78 7.76 6.32 -2.96
C THR A 78 6.38 6.95 -3.09
N PRO A 79 6.18 8.21 -2.66
CA PRO A 79 4.91 8.89 -2.82
C PRO A 79 4.41 8.89 -4.28
N GLU A 80 5.34 8.96 -5.25
CA GLU A 80 5.04 8.86 -6.67
C GLU A 80 4.56 7.46 -7.08
N GLN A 81 5.21 6.40 -6.58
CA GLN A 81 4.78 5.03 -6.83
C GLN A 81 3.40 4.76 -6.21
N LEU A 82 3.17 5.27 -5.00
CA LEU A 82 1.87 5.20 -4.34
C LEU A 82 0.77 5.87 -5.19
N ALA A 83 1.05 7.04 -5.76
CA ALA A 83 0.10 7.73 -6.66
C ALA A 83 -0.21 6.90 -7.93
N GLU A 84 0.79 6.24 -8.50
CA GLU A 84 0.62 5.39 -9.68
C GLU A 84 -0.29 4.19 -9.39
N GLU A 85 -0.04 3.48 -8.28
CA GLU A 85 -0.80 2.29 -7.90
C GLU A 85 -2.26 2.59 -7.57
N ILE A 86 -2.51 3.70 -6.90
CA ILE A 86 -3.87 4.12 -6.61
C ILE A 86 -4.59 4.46 -7.91
N LEU A 87 -3.96 5.17 -8.85
CA LEU A 87 -4.56 5.52 -10.16
C LEU A 87 -4.86 4.32 -11.08
N LYS A 88 -4.18 3.18 -10.88
CA LYS A 88 -4.49 1.93 -11.60
C LYS A 88 -5.86 1.38 -11.18
N ASN A 89 -6.25 1.59 -9.93
CA ASN A 89 -7.44 0.97 -9.32
C ASN A 89 -8.56 1.97 -9.01
N ARG A 90 -8.26 3.27 -8.88
CA ARG A 90 -9.19 4.34 -8.48
C ARG A 90 -8.88 5.65 -9.20
N ASP A 91 -9.90 6.36 -9.67
CA ASP A 91 -9.71 7.67 -10.34
C ASP A 91 -9.85 8.88 -9.40
N ALA A 92 -10.04 8.64 -8.10
CA ALA A 92 -10.20 9.67 -7.07
C ALA A 92 -9.64 9.20 -5.72
N ILE A 93 -9.05 10.14 -4.97
CA ILE A 93 -8.58 10.01 -3.59
C ILE A 93 -8.62 11.39 -2.92
N THR A 94 -8.86 11.44 -1.61
CA THR A 94 -8.89 12.68 -0.82
C THR A 94 -7.51 13.00 -0.23
N VAL A 95 -7.31 14.26 0.19
CA VAL A 95 -6.05 14.68 0.86
C VAL A 95 -5.81 13.90 2.14
N ASN A 96 -6.84 13.73 2.98
CA ASN A 96 -6.71 12.98 4.24
C ASN A 96 -6.29 11.53 4.01
N GLU A 97 -6.91 10.84 3.04
CA GLU A 97 -6.53 9.46 2.70
C GLU A 97 -5.07 9.38 2.24
N VAL A 98 -4.60 10.35 1.45
CA VAL A 98 -3.19 10.41 1.04
C VAL A 98 -2.28 10.61 2.24
N GLN A 99 -2.63 11.50 3.18
CA GLN A 99 -1.83 11.72 4.38
C GLN A 99 -1.75 10.47 5.26
N GLU A 100 -2.87 9.78 5.47
CA GLU A 100 -2.93 8.52 6.22
C GLU A 100 -2.06 7.43 5.56
N LEU A 101 -2.15 7.29 4.24
CA LEU A 101 -1.35 6.32 3.49
C LEU A 101 0.15 6.64 3.47
N LEU A 102 0.51 7.92 3.42
CA LEU A 102 1.90 8.36 3.49
C LEU A 102 2.50 8.10 4.87
N GLN A 103 1.76 8.39 5.94
CA GLN A 103 2.16 8.06 7.32
C GLN A 103 2.36 6.56 7.53
N VAL A 104 1.47 5.75 6.96
CA VAL A 104 1.56 4.28 6.88
C VAL A 104 2.83 3.81 6.17
N CYS A 105 3.42 4.63 5.31
CA CYS A 105 4.66 4.33 4.58
C CYS A 105 5.89 5.01 5.22
N ASP A 106 5.79 5.41 6.50
CA ASP A 106 6.83 6.12 7.26
C ASP A 106 7.27 7.46 6.65
N TYR A 107 6.34 8.15 5.96
CA TYR A 107 6.52 9.53 5.54
C TYR A 107 5.85 10.50 6.50
N ASP A 108 6.43 11.69 6.62
CA ASP A 108 5.78 12.84 7.26
C ASP A 108 5.29 13.82 6.19
N PRO A 109 4.05 13.68 5.70
CA PRO A 109 3.52 14.53 4.64
C PRO A 109 3.53 16.03 4.96
N GLY A 110 3.60 16.41 6.24
CA GLY A 110 3.70 17.80 6.67
C GLY A 110 5.12 18.38 6.58
N GLU A 111 6.15 17.55 6.60
CA GLU A 111 7.55 17.99 6.76
C GLU A 111 8.49 17.55 5.62
N ASP A 112 8.30 16.35 5.06
CA ASP A 112 9.29 15.72 4.16
C ASP A 112 9.01 15.92 2.65
N GLY A 113 7.91 16.60 2.32
CA GLY A 113 7.47 16.88 0.95
C GLY A 113 6.88 15.68 0.21
N SER A 114 6.60 14.57 0.89
CA SER A 114 5.97 13.38 0.31
C SER A 114 4.59 13.66 -0.28
N GLU A 115 3.77 14.47 0.39
CA GLU A 115 2.45 14.87 -0.13
C GLU A 115 2.56 15.61 -1.46
N TRP A 116 3.53 16.53 -1.58
CA TRP A 116 3.77 17.25 -2.83
C TRP A 116 4.21 16.31 -3.97
N LYS A 117 5.10 15.36 -3.67
CA LYS A 117 5.57 14.34 -4.61
C LYS A 117 4.41 13.48 -5.11
N PHE A 118 3.56 13.00 -4.19
CA PHE A 118 2.36 12.25 -4.50
C PHE A 118 1.46 13.00 -5.48
N TRP A 119 1.04 14.22 -5.12
CA TRP A 119 0.08 14.98 -5.95
C TRP A 119 0.65 15.40 -7.29
N THR A 120 1.94 15.73 -7.35
CA THR A 120 2.63 16.06 -8.59
C THR A 120 2.57 14.88 -9.57
N GLN A 121 2.87 13.67 -9.09
CA GLN A 121 2.79 12.47 -9.91
C GLN A 121 1.35 12.14 -10.29
N TRP A 122 0.42 12.17 -9.32
CA TRP A 122 -1.01 11.91 -9.52
C TRP A 122 -1.59 12.75 -10.66
N HIS A 123 -1.39 14.07 -10.62
CA HIS A 123 -1.92 14.97 -11.65
C HIS A 123 -1.25 14.77 -13.02
N THR A 124 0.04 14.44 -13.03
CA THR A 124 0.78 14.14 -14.26
C THR A 124 0.18 12.91 -14.95
N LEU A 125 -0.03 11.83 -14.19
CA LEU A 125 -0.62 10.58 -14.69
C LEU A 125 -2.07 10.76 -15.15
N LYS A 126 -2.90 11.47 -14.37
CA LYS A 126 -4.30 11.78 -14.74
C LYS A 126 -4.40 12.51 -16.07
N LYS A 127 -3.60 13.56 -16.27
CA LYS A 127 -3.56 14.31 -17.53
C LYS A 127 -3.16 13.42 -18.71
N GLY A 128 -2.16 12.55 -18.52
CA GLY A 128 -1.74 11.60 -19.54
C GLY A 128 -2.86 10.64 -19.95
N LYS A 129 -3.57 10.05 -18.96
CA LYS A 129 -4.69 9.11 -19.17
C LYS A 129 -5.85 9.78 -19.93
N GLU A 130 -6.17 11.04 -19.60
CA GLU A 130 -7.21 11.82 -20.28
C GLU A 130 -6.84 12.22 -21.72
N MET A 131 -5.55 12.46 -22.02
CA MET A 131 -5.11 12.74 -23.39
C MET A 131 -5.17 11.48 -24.27
N LEU A 132 -4.77 10.34 -23.73
CA LEU A 132 -4.83 9.05 -24.43
C LEU A 132 -6.27 8.63 -24.72
N SER A 133 -7.21 8.84 -23.79
CA SER A 133 -8.62 8.52 -24.02
C SER A 133 -9.24 9.39 -25.13
N LYS A 134 -8.92 10.69 -25.17
CA LYS A 134 -9.39 11.62 -26.22
C LYS A 134 -8.84 11.27 -27.61
N GLN A 135 -7.58 10.82 -27.70
CA GLN A 135 -7.01 10.35 -28.97
C GLN A 135 -7.65 9.04 -29.42
N ALA A 136 -7.91 8.11 -28.50
CA ALA A 136 -8.55 6.82 -28.81
C ALA A 136 -10.02 6.96 -29.24
N SER A 137 -10.76 7.95 -28.75
CA SER A 137 -12.15 8.23 -29.15
C SER A 137 -12.30 9.04 -30.44
N SER A 138 -11.19 9.45 -31.07
CA SER A 138 -11.19 10.20 -32.34
C SER A 138 -10.89 9.31 -33.57
N PHE A 139 -10.89 7.98 -33.39
CA PHE A 139 -10.77 6.97 -34.45
C PHE A 139 -12.05 6.15 -34.58
#